data_AF-A0A525CED0-F1
#
_entry.id   AF-A0A525CED0-F1
#
_cell.length_a   1.000
_cell.length_b   1.000
_cell.length_c   1.000
_cell.angle_alpha   90.00
_cell.angle_beta   90.00
_cell.angle_gamma   90.00
#
_symmetry.space_group_name_H-M   'P 1'
#
loop_
_entity.id
_entity.type
_entity.pdbx_description
1 polymer ?
#
loop_
_entity_poly.entity_id
_entity_poly.type
_entity_poly.pdbx_seq_one_letter_code
_entity_poly.pdbx_strand_id
1 'polypeptide(L)'
;MTHDFRGSITDSCLITSAELIEASKAIAAQSQLMIMDTCHAGGVDYLVSGPYYARISTLARQLGLHVYASCSSTEEALDGYEDNGLFTHALLEGLLNPEADSDDNGRVGAIELGDFAQGRTVDISGELGFEQRPVIVNFGEDMELYSLP
;
A
#
# COMPACT_ATOMS: atom_id res chain seq x y z
N MET A 1 19.73 -1.37 6.40
CA MET A 1 20.44 -0.43 7.30
C MET A 1 20.46 0.95 6.66
N THR A 2 19.52 1.80 7.03
CA THR A 2 19.42 3.25 6.73
C THR A 2 20.42 4.05 7.59
N HIS A 3 21.68 3.62 7.62
CA HIS A 3 22.68 4.10 8.57
C HIS A 3 23.27 5.48 8.24
N ASP A 4 22.91 6.07 7.09
CA ASP A 4 23.44 7.36 6.62
C ASP A 4 22.48 8.55 6.80
N PHE A 5 21.30 8.35 7.40
CA PHE A 5 20.37 9.46 7.62
C PHE A 5 20.90 10.40 8.72
N ARG A 6 21.49 11.52 8.30
CA ARG A 6 22.09 12.55 9.17
C ARG A 6 21.08 13.43 9.91
N GLY A 7 19.79 13.07 9.92
CA GLY A 7 18.73 13.86 10.57
C GLY A 7 18.38 15.17 9.87
N SER A 8 19.02 15.49 8.74
CA SER A 8 18.67 16.64 7.90
C SER A 8 17.81 16.19 6.73
N ILE A 9 16.55 16.62 6.70
CA ILE A 9 15.68 16.44 5.54
C ILE A 9 16.11 17.47 4.48
N THR A 10 16.78 16.98 3.44
CA THR A 10 17.13 17.76 2.23
C THR A 10 16.43 17.16 1.02
N ASP A 11 16.13 17.95 0.00
CA ASP A 11 15.43 17.48 -1.22
C ASP A 11 16.08 16.24 -1.85
N SER A 12 17.40 16.08 -1.73
CA SER A 12 18.14 14.91 -2.23
C SER A 12 17.88 13.60 -1.47
N CYS A 13 17.16 13.65 -0.34
CA CYS A 13 16.84 12.51 0.51
C CYS A 13 15.32 12.24 0.57
N LEU A 14 14.54 12.94 -0.24
CA LEU A 14 13.10 12.76 -0.38
C LEU A 14 12.79 12.20 -1.76
N ILE A 15 11.77 11.36 -1.83
CA ILE A 15 11.14 10.97 -3.08
C ILE A 15 9.67 11.37 -2.96
N THR A 16 9.19 12.13 -3.95
CA THR A 16 7.78 12.51 -4.00
C THR A 16 6.94 11.38 -4.59
N SER A 17 5.65 11.35 -4.27
CA SER A 17 4.71 10.40 -4.90
C SER A 17 4.72 10.50 -6.43
N ALA A 18 4.93 11.71 -6.97
CA ALA A 18 5.02 11.93 -8.41
C ALA A 18 6.26 11.27 -9.03
N GLU A 19 7.43 11.41 -8.40
CA GLU A 19 8.66 10.75 -8.85
C GLU A 19 8.55 9.22 -8.77
N LEU A 20 7.88 8.71 -7.73
CA LEU A 20 7.63 7.28 -7.58
C LEU A 20 6.75 6.73 -8.71
N ILE A 21 5.70 7.46 -9.10
CA ILE A 21 4.86 7.11 -10.25
C ILE A 21 5.61 7.23 -11.58
N GLU A 22 6.43 8.26 -11.78
CA GLU A 22 7.26 8.35 -13.00
C GLU A 22 8.27 7.20 -13.08
N ALA A 23 8.88 6.81 -11.95
CA ALA A 23 9.73 5.64 -11.89
C ALA A 23 8.95 4.34 -12.18
N SER A 24 7.72 4.21 -11.69
CA SER A 24 6.88 3.04 -11.92
C SER A 24 6.53 2.88 -13.41
N LYS A 25 6.34 3.99 -14.14
CA LYS A 25 6.12 3.97 -15.61
C LYS A 25 7.29 3.40 -16.41
N ALA A 26 8.51 3.47 -15.87
CA ALA A 26 9.68 2.90 -16.53
C ALA A 26 9.74 1.37 -16.41
N ILE A 27 8.95 0.78 -15.50
CA ILE A 27 8.86 -0.66 -15.32
C ILE A 27 7.84 -1.22 -16.32
N ALA A 28 8.32 -2.00 -17.29
CA ALA A 28 7.50 -2.61 -18.33
C ALA A 28 6.69 -3.82 -17.83
N ALA A 29 5.84 -3.60 -16.83
CA ALA A 29 4.91 -4.59 -16.28
C ALA A 29 3.47 -4.20 -16.61
N GLN A 30 2.64 -5.20 -16.96
CA GLN A 30 1.21 -5.00 -17.22
C GLN A 30 0.45 -4.66 -15.94
N SER A 31 0.85 -5.25 -14.82
CA SER A 31 0.31 -4.98 -13.50
C SER A 31 1.44 -4.72 -12.50
N GLN A 32 1.23 -3.78 -11.59
CA GLN A 32 2.16 -3.37 -10.55
C GLN A 32 1.44 -3.25 -9.21
N LEU A 33 1.98 -3.92 -8.18
CA LEU A 33 1.59 -3.71 -6.79
C LEU A 33 2.71 -2.96 -6.08
N MET A 34 2.39 -1.81 -5.50
CA MET A 34 3.32 -0.93 -4.80
C MET A 34 2.92 -0.83 -3.34
N ILE A 35 3.83 -1.18 -2.43
CA ILE A 35 3.57 -1.23 -0.98
C ILE A 35 4.53 -0.27 -0.27
N MET A 36 3.99 0.62 0.56
CA MET A 36 4.73 1.67 1.26
C MET A 36 4.43 1.62 2.77
N ASP A 37 5.33 1.00 3.51
CA ASP A 37 5.31 0.99 4.98
C ASP A 37 6.23 2.08 5.54
N THR A 38 5.71 3.29 5.66
CA THR A 38 6.46 4.48 6.10
C THR A 38 5.54 5.42 6.86
N CYS A 39 6.01 6.04 7.95
CA CYS A 39 5.34 7.19 8.56
C CYS A 39 5.18 8.30 7.49
N HIS A 40 3.95 8.80 7.29
CA HIS A 40 3.56 9.71 6.19
C HIS A 40 3.35 9.08 4.80
N ALA A 41 3.10 7.78 4.71
CA ALA A 41 2.76 7.13 3.43
C ALA A 41 1.49 7.73 2.77
N GLY A 42 0.63 8.44 3.51
CA GLY A 42 -0.56 9.10 2.95
C GLY A 42 -0.30 10.29 2.02
N GLY A 43 0.95 10.58 1.63
CA GLY A 43 1.23 11.31 0.39
C GLY A 43 0.63 10.65 -0.86
N VAL A 44 0.14 9.41 -0.75
CA VAL A 44 -0.74 8.73 -1.72
C VAL A 44 -2.09 9.42 -1.91
N ASP A 45 -2.62 10.14 -0.92
CA ASP A 45 -3.85 10.95 -1.09
C ASP A 45 -3.70 11.97 -2.23
N TYR A 46 -2.47 12.43 -2.48
CA TYR A 46 -2.17 13.32 -3.60
C TYR A 46 -2.21 12.58 -4.95
N LEU A 47 -1.88 11.28 -5.00
CA LEU A 47 -1.99 10.44 -6.20
C LEU A 47 -3.44 10.26 -6.64
N VAL A 48 -4.38 10.20 -5.68
CA VAL A 48 -5.81 10.11 -5.94
C VAL A 48 -6.49 11.46 -6.13
N SER A 49 -5.76 12.57 -5.98
CA SER A 49 -6.30 13.91 -6.20
C SER A 49 -6.48 14.24 -7.70
N GLY A 50 -7.62 14.85 -8.04
CA GLY A 50 -8.20 15.06 -9.38
C GLY A 50 -7.28 15.01 -10.62
N PRO A 51 -6.33 15.95 -10.80
CA PRO A 51 -5.53 16.01 -12.03
C PRO A 51 -4.53 14.85 -12.17
N TYR A 52 -4.06 14.25 -11.07
CA TYR A 52 -3.22 13.05 -11.10
C TYR A 52 -4.04 11.80 -11.35
N TYR A 53 -5.20 11.68 -10.70
CA TYR A 53 -6.16 10.61 -10.97
C TYR A 53 -6.58 10.58 -12.45
N ALA A 54 -6.79 11.73 -13.10
CA ALA A 54 -7.12 11.82 -14.52
C ALA A 54 -5.96 11.34 -15.45
N ARG A 55 -4.71 11.59 -15.06
CA ARG A 55 -3.50 11.18 -15.80
C ARG A 55 -3.19 9.70 -15.59
N ILE A 56 -3.39 9.20 -14.38
CA ILE A 56 -3.26 7.77 -14.05
C ILE A 56 -4.39 6.98 -14.70
N SER A 57 -5.64 7.46 -14.65
CA SER A 57 -6.80 6.75 -15.22
C SER A 57 -6.79 6.62 -16.74
N THR A 58 -6.15 7.55 -17.47
CA THR A 58 -5.94 7.40 -18.93
C THR A 58 -4.88 6.34 -19.27
N LEU A 59 -3.93 6.09 -18.37
CA LEU A 59 -2.94 5.01 -18.46
C LEU A 59 -3.49 3.67 -17.95
N ALA A 60 -4.36 3.69 -16.94
CA ALA A 60 -4.81 2.52 -16.18
C ALA A 60 -5.89 1.66 -16.84
N ARG A 61 -6.43 2.05 -18.00
CA ARG A 61 -7.55 1.28 -18.60
C ARG A 61 -7.15 -0.13 -19.07
N GLN A 62 -5.86 -0.42 -19.16
CA GLN A 62 -5.28 -1.75 -19.46
C GLN A 62 -4.13 -2.15 -18.51
N LEU A 63 -3.74 -1.28 -17.56
CA LEU A 63 -2.65 -1.51 -16.61
C LEU A 63 -3.24 -1.63 -15.20
N GLY A 64 -2.98 -2.74 -14.50
CA GLY A 64 -3.41 -2.95 -13.12
C GLY A 64 -2.42 -2.35 -12.13
N LEU A 65 -2.64 -1.12 -11.66
CA LEU A 65 -1.79 -0.48 -10.65
C LEU A 65 -2.50 -0.47 -9.29
N HIS A 66 -1.89 -1.13 -8.31
CA HIS A 66 -2.39 -1.22 -6.94
C HIS A 66 -1.36 -0.59 -6.01
N VAL A 67 -1.80 0.32 -5.14
CA VAL A 67 -0.92 1.06 -4.23
C VAL A 67 -1.45 0.90 -2.81
N TYR A 68 -0.61 0.39 -1.92
CA TYR A 68 -0.87 0.27 -0.50
C TYR A 68 0.05 1.21 0.27
N ALA A 69 -0.53 2.08 1.09
CA ALA A 69 0.18 2.92 2.03
C ALA A 69 -0.25 2.57 3.46
N SER A 70 0.72 2.35 4.35
CA SER A 70 0.53 1.90 5.73
C SER A 70 -0.27 2.82 6.65
N CYS A 71 -0.33 4.13 6.37
CA CYS A 71 -1.07 5.11 7.15
C CYS A 71 -1.51 6.29 6.27
N SER A 72 -2.51 7.03 6.72
CA SER A 72 -2.88 8.30 6.10
C SER A 72 -1.82 9.39 6.34
N SER A 73 -1.96 10.55 5.69
CA SER A 73 -0.92 11.60 5.71
C SER A 73 -0.76 12.26 7.08
N THR A 74 -1.78 12.12 7.94
CA THR A 74 -1.86 12.72 9.28
C THR A 74 -1.62 11.72 10.41
N GLU A 75 -1.48 10.44 10.10
CA GLU A 75 -1.28 9.37 11.07
C GLU A 75 0.18 8.88 11.06
N GLU A 76 0.61 8.31 12.18
CA GLU A 76 1.88 7.61 12.28
C GLU A 76 1.68 6.12 11.94
N ALA A 77 2.71 5.48 11.38
CA ALA A 77 2.71 4.03 11.18
C ALA A 77 3.44 3.39 12.36
N LEU A 78 2.78 2.47 13.07
CA LEU A 78 3.37 1.76 14.18
C LEU A 78 4.44 0.78 13.67
N ASP A 79 5.68 0.95 14.13
CA ASP A 79 6.81 0.07 13.84
C ASP A 79 7.09 -0.88 15.02
N GLY A 80 7.60 -2.09 14.73
CA GLY A 80 7.97 -3.11 15.71
C GLY A 80 6.81 -3.91 16.33
N TYR A 81 5.63 -3.93 15.72
CA TYR A 81 4.54 -4.83 16.07
C TYR A 81 4.83 -6.25 15.55
N GLU A 82 5.04 -7.21 16.47
CA GLU A 82 5.33 -8.62 16.14
C GLU A 82 6.45 -8.74 15.07
N ASP A 83 7.59 -8.11 15.36
CA ASP A 83 8.81 -8.04 14.53
C ASP A 83 8.69 -7.27 13.19
N ASN A 84 7.55 -6.62 12.90
CA ASN A 84 7.31 -5.85 11.67
C ASN A 84 6.64 -4.49 11.94
N GLY A 85 6.49 -3.66 10.90
CA GLY A 85 5.48 -2.59 10.96
C GLY A 85 4.08 -3.18 11.06
N LEU A 86 3.15 -2.51 11.75
CA LEU A 86 1.80 -3.02 11.97
C LEU A 86 1.07 -3.35 10.66
N PHE A 87 1.22 -2.50 9.66
CA PHE A 87 0.64 -2.75 8.34
C PHE A 87 1.28 -3.95 7.64
N THR A 88 2.62 -4.06 7.70
CA THR A 88 3.34 -5.22 7.17
C THR A 88 2.91 -6.51 7.87
N HIS A 89 2.70 -6.49 9.18
CA HIS A 89 2.18 -7.63 9.92
C HIS A 89 0.82 -8.07 9.41
N ALA A 90 -0.14 -7.13 9.30
CA ALA A 90 -1.47 -7.41 8.76
C ALA A 90 -1.44 -7.93 7.32
N LEU A 91 -0.54 -7.39 6.48
CA LEU A 91 -0.35 -7.85 5.11
C LEU A 91 0.18 -9.29 5.06
N LEU A 92 1.13 -9.64 5.92
CA LEU A 92 1.66 -11.00 6.02
C LEU A 92 0.62 -11.99 6.54
N GLU A 93 -0.22 -11.60 7.50
CA GLU A 93 -1.36 -12.42 7.91
C GLU A 93 -2.27 -12.73 6.71
N GLY A 94 -2.56 -11.73 5.88
CA GLY A 94 -3.40 -11.91 4.69
C GLY A 94 -2.76 -12.74 3.58
N LEU A 95 -1.43 -12.87 3.53
CA LEU A 95 -0.75 -13.74 2.56
C LEU A 95 -0.65 -15.20 3.03
N LEU A 96 -0.75 -15.43 4.34
CA LEU A 96 -0.50 -16.73 4.96
C LEU A 96 -1.77 -17.47 5.35
N ASN A 97 -2.92 -16.80 5.33
CA ASN A 97 -4.18 -17.37 5.79
C ASN A 97 -5.32 -17.12 4.77
N PRO A 98 -6.32 -18.01 4.72
CA PRO A 98 -7.39 -17.96 3.73
C PRO A 98 -8.38 -16.81 3.92
N GLU A 99 -8.36 -16.10 5.05
CA GLU A 99 -9.31 -15.04 5.39
C GLU A 99 -9.22 -13.80 4.47
N ALA A 100 -8.17 -13.70 3.65
CA ALA A 100 -8.07 -12.70 2.59
C ALA A 100 -8.87 -13.05 1.33
N ASP A 101 -9.33 -14.30 1.16
CA ASP A 101 -10.27 -14.71 0.10
C ASP A 101 -11.69 -14.32 0.53
N SER A 102 -12.07 -13.08 0.22
CA SER A 102 -13.28 -12.46 0.75
C SER A 102 -14.56 -12.95 0.05
N ASP A 103 -14.42 -13.49 -1.17
CA ASP A 103 -15.52 -13.99 -1.99
C ASP A 103 -15.57 -15.53 -2.09
N ASP A 104 -14.72 -16.23 -1.33
CA ASP A 104 -14.59 -17.69 -1.25
C ASP A 104 -14.35 -18.35 -2.64
N ASN A 105 -13.67 -17.66 -3.56
CA ASN A 105 -13.44 -18.17 -4.92
C ASN A 105 -12.18 -19.04 -5.07
N GLY A 106 -11.39 -19.17 -4.00
CA GLY A 106 -10.14 -19.91 -3.91
C GLY A 106 -8.91 -19.15 -4.42
N ARG A 107 -9.02 -17.86 -4.72
CA ARG A 107 -7.94 -17.01 -5.25
C ARG A 107 -8.02 -15.64 -4.60
N VAL A 108 -6.86 -15.07 -4.29
CA VAL A 108 -6.76 -13.77 -3.65
C VAL A 108 -6.13 -12.77 -4.61
N GLY A 109 -6.88 -11.71 -4.91
CA GLY A 109 -6.45 -10.58 -5.72
C GLY A 109 -5.70 -9.51 -4.92
N ALA A 110 -5.14 -8.52 -5.63
CA ALA A 110 -4.56 -7.35 -5.00
C ALA A 110 -5.62 -6.42 -4.39
N ILE A 111 -6.88 -6.48 -4.85
CA ILE A 111 -7.94 -5.75 -4.16
C ILE A 111 -8.21 -6.38 -2.79
N GLU A 112 -8.46 -7.70 -2.75
CA GLU A 112 -8.84 -8.40 -1.54
C GLU A 112 -7.73 -8.40 -0.48
N LEU A 113 -6.47 -8.64 -0.89
CA LEU A 113 -5.35 -8.56 0.04
C LEU A 113 -5.21 -7.16 0.65
N GLY A 114 -5.43 -6.12 -0.15
CA GLY A 114 -5.39 -4.73 0.30
C GLY A 114 -6.50 -4.44 1.32
N ASP A 115 -7.73 -4.85 1.02
CA ASP A 115 -8.89 -4.67 1.89
C ASP A 115 -8.73 -5.44 3.22
N PHE A 116 -8.24 -6.68 3.15
CA PHE A 116 -7.90 -7.48 4.33
C PHE A 116 -6.86 -6.77 5.20
N ALA A 117 -5.72 -6.40 4.62
CA ALA A 117 -4.62 -5.78 5.37
C ALA A 117 -5.03 -4.44 5.98
N GLN A 118 -5.86 -3.66 5.27
CA GLN A 118 -6.43 -2.42 5.79
C GLN A 118 -7.34 -2.67 7.00
N GLY A 119 -8.32 -3.57 6.86
CA GLY A 119 -9.26 -3.89 7.95
C GLY A 119 -8.52 -4.41 9.18
N ARG A 120 -7.61 -5.35 8.99
CA ARG A 120 -6.82 -5.95 10.07
C ARG A 120 -5.94 -4.94 10.79
N THR A 121 -5.34 -3.99 10.07
CA THR A 121 -4.56 -2.89 10.66
C THR A 121 -5.43 -1.98 11.52
N VAL A 122 -6.64 -1.65 11.06
CA VAL A 122 -7.59 -0.82 11.80
C VAL A 122 -8.05 -1.53 13.09
N ASP A 123 -8.31 -2.83 13.01
CA ASP A 123 -8.72 -3.63 14.16
C ASP A 123 -7.62 -3.68 15.23
N ILE A 124 -6.40 -4.08 14.85
CA ILE A 124 -5.28 -4.18 15.78
C ILE A 124 -4.93 -2.81 16.37
N SER A 125 -4.83 -1.76 15.54
CA SER A 125 -4.52 -0.42 16.05
C SER A 125 -5.58 0.06 17.05
N GLY A 126 -6.87 -0.17 16.75
CA GLY A 126 -7.98 0.13 17.65
C GLY A 126 -7.89 -0.61 18.99
N GLU A 127 -7.53 -1.89 19.00
CA GLU A 127 -7.29 -2.68 20.21
C GLU A 127 -6.12 -2.13 21.06
N LEU A 128 -5.10 -1.58 20.41
CA LEU A 128 -3.94 -0.95 21.05
C LEU A 128 -4.20 0.50 21.52
N GLY A 129 -5.36 1.07 21.19
CA GLY A 129 -5.68 2.48 21.50
C GLY A 129 -4.91 3.48 20.63
N PHE A 130 -4.50 3.06 19.43
CA PHE A 130 -3.80 3.84 18.42
C PHE A 130 -4.65 3.91 17.16
N GLU A 131 -4.58 5.00 16.38
CA GLU A 131 -5.28 5.07 15.09
C GLU A 131 -4.28 4.95 13.94
N GLN A 132 -4.41 3.88 13.15
CA GLN A 132 -3.67 3.70 11.91
C GLN A 132 -4.62 3.23 10.80
N ARG A 133 -4.78 4.03 9.75
CA ARG A 133 -5.66 3.72 8.63
C ARG A 133 -4.84 3.63 7.34
N PRO A 134 -4.53 2.42 6.85
CA PRO A 134 -3.89 2.26 5.57
C PRO A 134 -4.71 2.85 4.42
N VAL A 135 -4.06 3.37 3.40
CA VAL A 135 -4.68 3.87 2.16
C VAL A 135 -4.45 2.85 1.05
N ILE A 136 -5.53 2.29 0.52
CA ILE A 136 -5.52 1.32 -0.59
C ILE A 136 -6.10 1.99 -1.83
N VAL A 137 -5.33 1.99 -2.91
CA VAL A 137 -5.74 2.60 -4.19
C VAL A 137 -5.54 1.60 -5.31
N ASN A 138 -6.62 1.31 -6.03
CA ASN A 138 -6.63 0.33 -7.12
C ASN A 138 -7.02 1.03 -8.43
N PHE A 139 -6.23 0.83 -9.48
CA PHE A 139 -6.48 1.34 -10.81
C PHE A 139 -6.38 0.22 -11.84
N GLY A 140 -7.40 0.05 -12.68
CA GLY A 140 -7.40 -0.94 -13.76
C GLY A 140 -7.96 -2.30 -13.33
N GLU A 141 -7.51 -3.36 -13.99
CA GLU A 141 -7.91 -4.74 -13.67
C GLU A 141 -7.16 -5.25 -12.45
N ASP A 142 -7.86 -6.03 -11.63
CA ASP A 142 -7.24 -6.71 -10.50
C ASP A 142 -6.21 -7.73 -10.95
N MET A 143 -5.21 -7.98 -10.12
CA MET A 143 -4.21 -9.01 -10.36
C MET A 143 -4.33 -10.11 -9.31
N GLU A 144 -4.40 -11.36 -9.76
CA GLU A 144 -4.29 -12.51 -8.87
C GLU A 144 -2.88 -12.55 -8.26
N LEU A 145 -2.80 -12.65 -6.94
CA LEU A 145 -1.53 -12.74 -6.21
C LEU A 145 -1.20 -14.18 -5.83
N TYR A 146 -2.19 -14.93 -5.35
CA TYR A 146 -2.04 -16.34 -5.00
C TYR A 146 -3.37 -17.09 -5.03
N SER A 147 -3.28 -18.42 -5.13
CA SER A 147 -4.41 -19.34 -5.02
C SER A 147 -4.32 -20.13 -3.72
N LEU A 148 -5.46 -20.42 -3.10
CA LEU A 148 -5.55 -21.32 -1.96
C LEU A 148 -5.39 -22.79 -2.41
N PRO A 149 -4.83 -23.67 -1.56
CA PRO A 149 -4.58 -25.08 -1.88
C PRO A 149 -5.84 -25.92 -2.05
#